data_AF-A0AAV5N610-F1
#
_entry.id   AF-A0AAV5N610-F1
#
_cell.length_a   1.000
_cell.length_b   1.000
_cell.length_c   1.000
_cell.angle_alpha   90.00
_cell.angle_beta   90.00
_cell.angle_gamma   90.00
#
_symmetry.space_group_name_H-M   'P 1'
#
loop_
_entity.id
_entity.type
_entity.pdbx_description
1 polymer ?
#
loop_
_entity_poly.entity_id
_entity_poly.type
_entity_poly.pdbx_seq_one_letter_code
_entity_poly.pdbx_strand_id
1 'polypeptide(L)' 'MLSYVNTRTEDPLELIEQCLALAGAVISIDNAAVKESLQMILHEKVSALFCALYEKNMPEPA' A
#
# COMPACT_ATOMS: atom_id res chain seq x y z
N MET A 1 8.89 15.18 14.04
CA MET A 1 7.81 14.17 14.14
C MET A 1 7.03 14.24 12.83
N LEU A 2 7.28 13.31 11.92
CA LEU A 2 6.44 13.16 10.74
C LEU A 2 5.08 12.67 11.24
N SER A 3 4.08 13.54 11.19
CA SER A 3 2.70 13.18 11.47
C SER A 3 2.34 12.01 10.55
N TYR A 4 2.16 10.83 11.13
CA TYR A 4 1.59 9.67 10.45
C TYR A 4 0.14 10.06 10.11
N VAL A 5 -0.05 10.69 8.95
CA VAL A 5 -1.38 10.97 8.42
C VAL A 5 -2.00 9.60 8.21
N ASN A 6 -2.93 9.25 9.09
CA ASN A 6 -3.68 8.01 8.99
C ASN A 6 -4.63 8.12 7.80
N THR A 7 -4.10 7.99 6.59
CA THR A 7 -4.85 7.75 5.34
C THR A 7 -5.20 6.27 5.26
N ARG A 8 -5.79 5.70 6.33
CA ARG A 8 -6.38 4.36 6.28
C ARG A 8 -7.66 4.43 5.46
N THR A 9 -7.46 4.56 4.17
CA THR A 9 -8.44 4.18 3.18
C THR A 9 -8.38 2.67 3.08
N GLU A 10 -9.53 2.04 3.33
CA GLU A 10 -9.76 0.61 3.07
C GLU A 10 -10.44 0.39 1.71
N ASP A 11 -10.70 1.47 0.96
CA ASP A 11 -11.24 1.37 -0.39
C ASP A 11 -10.21 0.69 -1.31
N PRO A 12 -10.54 -0.46 -1.92
CA PRO A 12 -9.61 -1.18 -2.77
C PRO A 12 -9.15 -0.38 -3.99
N LEU A 13 -9.99 0.52 -4.52
CA LEU A 13 -9.67 1.30 -5.71
C LEU A 13 -8.60 2.34 -5.38
N GLU A 14 -8.80 3.09 -4.29
CA GLU A 14 -7.81 4.07 -3.84
C GLU A 14 -6.50 3.39 -3.37
N LEU A 15 -6.58 2.18 -2.78
CA LEU A 15 -5.37 1.38 -2.48
C LEU A 15 -4.60 0.96 -3.75
N ILE A 16 -5.29 0.60 -4.83
CA ILE A 16 -4.67 0.31 -6.13
C ILE A 16 -3.97 1.56 -6.68
N GLU A 17 -4.64 2.72 -6.66
CA GLU A 17 -4.07 3.99 -7.13
C GLU A 17 -2.81 4.37 -6.35
N GLN A 18 -2.85 4.23 -5.02
CA GLN A 18 -1.68 4.45 -4.16
C GLN A 18 -0.52 3.51 -4.51
N CYS A 19 -0.80 2.22 -4.73
CA CYS A 19 0.23 1.25 -5.14
C CYS A 19 0.87 1.62 -6.48
N LEU A 20 0.07 2.03 -7.47
CA LEU A 20 0.56 2.44 -8.79
C LEU A 20 1.43 3.70 -8.70
N ALA A 21 1.01 4.70 -7.92
CA ALA A 21 1.79 5.92 -7.70
C ALA A 21 3.14 5.62 -7.02
N LEU A 22 3.13 4.77 -5.98
CA LEU A 22 4.34 4.32 -5.29
C LEU A 22 5.28 3.54 -6.21
N ALA A 23 4.76 2.62 -7.03
CA ALA A 23 5.55 1.88 -8.00
C ALA A 23 6.21 2.82 -9.03
N GLY A 24 5.47 3.81 -9.53
CA GLY A 24 6.02 4.85 -10.40
C GLY A 24 7.15 5.64 -9.74
N ALA A 25 6.96 6.05 -8.48
CA ALA A 25 7.97 6.76 -7.71
C ALA A 25 9.25 5.92 -7.53
N VAL A 26 9.13 4.63 -7.19
CA VAL A 26 10.24 3.68 -7.03
C VAL A 26 11.07 3.52 -8.30
N ILE A 27 10.42 3.54 -9.48
CA ILE A 27 11.11 3.46 -10.78
C ILE A 27 11.92 4.73 -11.03
N SER A 28 11.38 5.90 -10.67
CA SER A 28 11.99 7.21 -10.95
C SER A 28 13.08 7.66 -9.98
N ILE A 29 13.20 7.02 -8.81
CA ILE A 29 14.16 7.42 -7.78
C ILE A 29 15.49 6.68 -7.90
N ASP A 30 16.57 7.45 -7.97
CA ASP A 30 17.95 6.96 -7.99
C ASP A 30 18.57 6.79 -6.59
N ASN A 31 18.04 7.49 -5.58
CA ASN A 31 18.53 7.37 -4.22
C ASN A 31 18.16 5.99 -3.63
N ALA A 32 19.16 5.15 -3.37
CA ALA A 32 18.97 3.79 -2.91
C ALA A 32 18.19 3.67 -1.58
N ALA A 33 18.50 4.52 -0.60
CA ALA A 33 17.85 4.48 0.71
C ALA A 33 16.38 4.92 0.64
N VAL A 34 16.09 5.94 -0.19
CA VAL A 34 14.70 6.37 -0.45
C VAL A 34 13.95 5.29 -1.22
N LYS A 35 14.60 4.66 -2.20
CA LYS A 35 14.01 3.57 -2.99
C LYS A 35 13.62 2.38 -2.12
N GLU A 36 14.50 1.94 -1.23
CA GLU A 36 14.23 0.87 -0.26
C GLU A 36 13.04 1.22 0.65
N SER A 37 13.02 2.46 1.17
CA SER A 37 11.92 2.95 1.99
C SER A 37 10.58 2.92 1.25
N LEU A 38 10.56 3.37 -0.02
CA LEU A 38 9.34 3.34 -0.84
C LEU A 38 8.91 1.93 -1.21
N GLN A 39 9.86 1.00 -1.40
CA GLN A 39 9.55 -0.42 -1.63
C GLN A 39 8.87 -1.05 -0.41
N MET A 40 9.31 -0.73 0.81
CA MET A 40 8.61 -1.18 2.03
C MET A 40 7.18 -0.63 2.10
N ILE A 41 7.00 0.68 1.83
CA ILE A 41 5.67 1.31 1.84
C ILE A 41 4.76 0.68 0.79
N LEU A 42 5.28 0.42 -0.42
CA LEU A 42 4.54 -0.27 -1.47
C LEU A 42 4.12 -1.68 -1.03
N HIS A 43 5.01 -2.43 -0.39
CA HIS A 43 4.68 -3.75 0.15
C HIS A 43 3.55 -3.71 1.18
N GLU A 44 3.59 -2.77 2.13
CA GLU A 44 2.53 -2.56 3.11
C GLU A 44 1.18 -2.24 2.45
N LYS A 45 1.18 -1.37 1.43
CA LYS A 45 -0.03 -1.01 0.69
C LYS A 45 -0.61 -2.15 -0.12
N VAL A 46 0.24 -2.95 -0.77
CA VAL A 46 -0.19 -4.16 -1.48
C VAL A 46 -0.78 -5.17 -0.51
N SER A 47 -0.18 -5.36 0.67
CA SER A 47 -0.76 -6.22 1.71
C SER A 47 -2.13 -5.72 2.17
N ALA A 48 -2.29 -4.43 2.39
CA ALA A 48 -3.58 -3.82 2.76
C ALA A 48 -4.62 -4.01 1.65
N LEU A 49 -4.23 -3.89 0.37
CA LEU A 49 -5.09 -4.18 -0.77
C LEU A 49 -5.53 -5.64 -0.81
N PHE A 50 -4.63 -6.58 -0.55
CA PHE A 50 -4.98 -8.00 -0.45
C PHE A 50 -5.99 -8.24 0.68
N CYS A 51 -5.79 -7.67 1.87
CA CYS A 51 -6.76 -7.76 2.94
C CYS A 51 -8.13 -7.19 2.51
N ALA A 52 -8.16 -5.98 1.93
CA ALA A 52 -9.40 -5.34 1.50
C ALA A 52 -10.17 -6.15 0.42
N LEU A 53 -9.46 -6.82 -0.48
CA LEU A 53 -10.05 -7.64 -1.54
C LEU A 53 -10.49 -9.04 -1.06
N TYR A 54 -9.75 -9.65 -0.13
CA TYR A 54 -9.91 -11.07 0.20
C TYR A 54 -10.45 -11.35 1.61
N GLU A 55 -10.24 -10.48 2.60
CA GLU A 55 -10.83 -10.67 3.95
C GLU A 55 -12.34 -10.42 3.98
N LYS A 56 -12.86 -9.55 3.10
CA LYS A 56 -14.31 -9.31 2.96
C LYS A 56 -15.07 -10.51 2.34
N ASN A 57 -14.37 -11.52 1.86
CA ASN A 57 -14.91 -12.70 1.18
C ASN A 57 -14.68 -14.01 1.97
N MET A 58 -14.20 -13.95 3.22
CA MET A 58 -14.04 -15.14 4.05
C MET A 58 -15.41 -15.54 4.65
N PRO A 59 -15.94 -16.75 4.37
CA PRO A 59 -17.17 -17.20 5.03
C PRO A 59 -16.95 -17.29 6.54
N GLU A 60 -17.91 -16.78 7.33
CA GLU A 60 -17.92 -16.96 8.78
C GLU A 60 -17.82 -18.46 9.13
N PRO A 61 -16.98 -18.84 10.11
CA PRO A 61 -16.92 -20.23 10.56
C PRO A 61 -18.30 -20.64 11.12
N ALA A 62 -18.84 -21.73 10.56
CA ALA A 62 -20.10 -22.35 10.96
C ALA A 62 -20.07 -22.95 12.37
#